data_AF-A0A9P8CDK3-F1
#
_entry.id   AF-A0A9P8CDK3-F1
#
_cell.length_a   1.000
_cell.length_b   1.000
_cell.length_c   1.000
_cell.angle_alpha   90.00
_cell.angle_beta   90.00
_cell.angle_gamma   90.00
#
_symmetry.space_group_name_H-M   'P 1'
#
loop_
_entity.id
_entity.type
_entity.pdbx_description
1 polymer ?
#
loop_
_entity_poly.entity_id
_entity_poly.type
_entity_poly.pdbx_seq_one_letter_code
_entity_poly.pdbx_strand_id
1 'polypeptide(L)'
;MSTLLHGLRCTARKLRSTPIVQRCSTKPIGMRRPFSTTIPMQDHEPEDANLSFARKKTHSHGGRRLEEEMEMMFEEQQHDELADEDDAMNQIENLMGDWDEEFEKLSEPPPERGKKSVVDTFHNYGEPNDEDEPMELDGEANESSDLYDNLSVLAHGELQQHQEIRHYARLAAWDMPMLSKLAKPFEAPTLDMPLRFRYTTYMGEAHPAEKKIVMEFCISDMPGLTQVQKDKLKKLAGVRYNPESDIVKMSCEMYESQAQNKRYLGDRVDELVKEAKDPKETFEDIPLNLKHHHFKTRPKWPKHWTLTPERKAELAAYRQTSVSSDQQKMLDGLLIDGNTTITEAIQQKSASTSAVPEMVMASRGKPGRVVSVKR
;
A
#
# COMPACT_ATOMS: atom_id res chain seq x y z
N MET A 1 46.51 -17.83 -37.36
CA MET A 1 45.33 -18.55 -36.82
C MET A 1 45.20 -18.19 -35.34
N SER A 2 44.03 -17.65 -34.97
CA SER A 2 43.46 -17.54 -33.62
C SER A 2 44.30 -16.91 -32.49
N THR A 3 44.10 -15.61 -32.27
CA THR A 3 44.42 -14.91 -31.01
C THR A 3 43.20 -14.99 -30.08
N LEU A 4 43.34 -15.69 -28.96
CA LEU A 4 42.33 -15.81 -27.90
C LEU A 4 42.28 -14.54 -27.05
N LEU A 5 41.31 -13.66 -27.30
CA LEU A 5 40.93 -12.59 -26.39
C LEU A 5 40.02 -13.16 -25.29
N HIS A 6 40.59 -13.36 -24.09
CA HIS A 6 39.81 -13.63 -22.89
C HIS A 6 39.07 -12.35 -22.48
N GLY A 7 37.76 -12.31 -22.69
CA GLY A 7 36.88 -11.30 -22.12
C GLY A 7 36.82 -11.45 -20.60
N LEU A 8 37.26 -10.43 -19.88
CA LEU A 8 37.02 -10.26 -18.44
C LEU A 8 35.51 -10.16 -18.20
N ARG A 9 34.89 -11.25 -17.76
CA ARG A 9 33.54 -11.21 -17.18
C ARG A 9 33.62 -10.51 -15.82
N CYS A 10 33.23 -9.25 -15.78
CA CYS A 10 32.90 -8.55 -14.54
C CYS A 10 31.71 -9.26 -13.89
N THR A 11 31.97 -10.15 -12.94
CA THR A 11 30.94 -10.67 -12.05
C THR A 11 30.58 -9.55 -11.07
N ALA A 12 29.48 -8.86 -11.33
CA ALA A 12 28.85 -8.01 -10.33
C ALA A 12 28.37 -8.93 -9.19
N ARG A 13 29.19 -9.09 -8.14
CA ARG A 13 28.69 -9.59 -6.86
C ARG A 13 27.62 -8.61 -6.40
N LYS A 14 26.35 -9.02 -6.49
CA LYS A 14 25.26 -8.45 -5.70
C LYS A 14 25.66 -8.61 -4.24
N LEU A 15 26.30 -7.59 -3.68
CA LEU A 15 26.29 -7.38 -2.24
C LEU A 15 24.81 -7.21 -1.89
N ARG A 16 24.19 -8.26 -1.34
CA ARG A 16 22.98 -8.09 -0.55
C ARG A 16 23.39 -7.23 0.63
N SER A 17 23.29 -5.91 0.49
CA SER A 17 23.16 -5.05 1.65
C SER A 17 21.82 -5.43 2.25
N THR A 18 21.83 -6.35 3.20
CA THR A 18 20.79 -6.37 4.21
C THR A 18 20.72 -4.95 4.75
N PRO A 19 19.54 -4.31 4.80
CA PRO A 19 19.46 -3.10 5.60
C PRO A 19 19.88 -3.55 7.00
N ILE A 20 21.02 -3.05 7.47
CA ILE A 20 21.23 -2.91 8.89
C ILE A 20 20.10 -1.99 9.31
N VAL A 21 18.98 -2.59 9.67
CA VAL A 21 17.98 -1.95 10.50
C VAL A 21 18.76 -1.70 11.77
N GLN A 22 19.38 -0.52 11.85
CA GLN A 22 19.76 0.03 13.13
C GLN A 22 18.45 0.02 13.91
N ARG A 23 18.32 -0.97 14.79
CA ARG A 23 17.32 -0.99 15.83
C ARG A 23 17.66 0.20 16.72
N CYS A 24 17.32 1.40 16.27
CA CYS A 24 17.09 2.55 17.11
C CYS A 24 15.83 2.21 17.92
N SER A 25 16.00 1.30 18.87
CA SER A 25 15.12 1.17 20.03
C SER A 25 15.27 2.48 20.78
N THR A 26 14.51 3.47 20.33
CA THR A 26 14.40 4.73 21.02
C THR A 26 13.63 4.41 22.30
N LYS A 27 14.35 4.41 23.41
CA LYS A 27 13.73 4.24 24.73
C LYS A 27 12.64 5.31 24.85
N PRO A 28 11.40 4.93 25.22
CA PRO A 28 10.32 5.89 25.30
C PRO A 28 10.65 6.94 26.37
N ILE A 29 10.37 8.20 26.06
CA ILE A 29 10.31 9.28 27.05
C ILE A 29 9.07 9.02 27.90
N GLY A 30 9.23 8.86 29.21
CA GLY A 30 8.11 8.67 30.12
C GLY A 30 7.26 7.44 29.78
N MET A 31 5.98 7.42 30.18
CA MET A 31 5.11 6.26 29.97
C MET A 31 4.94 5.92 28.48
N ARG A 32 5.80 5.03 27.97
CA ARG A 32 5.63 4.21 26.75
C ARG A 32 5.13 4.97 25.50
N ARG A 33 5.70 6.14 25.17
CA ARG A 33 5.35 6.84 23.92
C ARG A 33 6.42 6.65 22.83
N PRO A 34 6.05 6.22 21.61
CA PRO A 34 6.96 6.26 20.47
C PRO A 34 7.20 7.71 20.02
N PHE A 35 8.42 8.02 19.60
CA PHE A 35 8.80 9.33 19.06
C PHE A 35 8.00 9.76 17.82
N SER A 36 7.43 8.78 17.12
CA SER A 36 6.58 9.02 15.96
C SER A 36 5.11 8.80 16.30
N THR A 37 4.27 9.71 15.81
CA THR A 37 2.82 9.53 15.75
C THR A 37 2.41 8.62 14.59
N THR A 38 3.35 8.25 13.71
CA THR A 38 3.14 7.12 12.80
C THR A 38 3.29 5.83 13.61
N ILE A 39 2.17 5.10 13.70
CA ILE A 39 2.16 3.76 14.31
C ILE A 39 3.17 2.92 13.53
N PRO A 40 4.23 2.37 14.17
CA PRO A 40 5.07 1.40 13.48
C PRO A 40 4.18 0.25 13.04
N MET A 41 4.34 -0.25 11.81
CA MET A 41 3.74 -1.53 11.45
C MET A 41 4.17 -2.51 12.54
N GLN A 42 3.20 -3.00 13.31
CA GLN A 42 3.46 -4.08 14.24
C GLN A 42 3.67 -5.31 13.38
N ASP A 43 4.93 -5.67 13.15
CA ASP A 43 5.24 -7.03 12.78
C ASP A 43 4.70 -7.92 13.90
N HIS A 44 3.85 -8.87 13.51
CA HIS A 44 3.23 -9.82 14.41
C HIS A 44 4.33 -10.80 14.85
N GLU A 45 5.12 -10.43 15.86
CA GLU A 45 6.05 -11.39 16.47
C GLU A 45 5.21 -12.49 17.15
N PRO A 46 5.40 -13.78 16.82
CA PRO A 46 4.74 -14.86 17.53
C PRO A 46 5.24 -14.90 18.97
N GLU A 47 4.33 -14.78 19.94
CA GLU A 47 4.61 -14.87 21.37
C GLU A 47 4.95 -16.31 21.80
N ASP A 48 6.08 -16.86 21.35
CA ASP A 48 6.56 -18.20 21.78
C ASP A 48 8.03 -18.20 22.25
N ALA A 49 8.53 -17.05 22.71
CA ALA A 49 9.92 -16.92 23.21
C ALA A 49 10.07 -17.08 24.74
N ASN A 50 9.12 -17.74 25.43
CA ASN A 50 9.16 -17.90 26.89
C ASN A 50 8.87 -19.34 27.38
N LEU A 51 9.46 -20.34 26.74
CA LEU A 51 9.56 -21.70 27.31
C LEU A 51 11.00 -22.21 27.23
N SER A 52 11.81 -21.84 28.23
CA SER A 52 13.08 -22.51 28.49
C SER A 52 12.81 -23.88 29.14
N PHE A 53 12.68 -24.92 28.31
CA PHE A 53 12.55 -26.29 28.80
C PHE A 53 13.93 -26.87 29.15
N ALA A 54 14.15 -27.08 30.44
CA ALA A 54 15.26 -27.84 30.98
C ALA A 54 15.21 -29.30 30.48
N ARG A 55 16.26 -29.71 29.79
CA ARG A 55 16.44 -31.04 29.20
C ARG A 55 16.74 -32.07 30.31
N LYS A 56 15.79 -32.96 30.63
CA LYS A 56 16.07 -34.24 31.29
C LYS A 56 15.91 -35.37 30.27
N LYS A 57 16.98 -36.17 30.12
CA LYS A 57 17.03 -37.39 29.32
C LYS A 57 16.28 -38.52 30.01
N THR A 58 15.40 -39.19 29.28
CA THR A 58 15.11 -40.62 29.47
C THR A 58 14.95 -41.28 28.10
N HIS A 59 15.75 -42.33 27.88
CA HIS A 59 15.63 -43.24 26.75
C HIS A 59 14.41 -44.15 26.91
N SER A 60 13.63 -44.35 25.85
CA SER A 60 13.03 -45.66 25.55
C SER A 60 12.65 -45.76 24.07
N HIS A 61 12.87 -46.94 23.51
CA HIS A 61 12.64 -47.34 22.12
C HIS A 61 11.25 -46.97 21.57
N GLY A 62 11.23 -46.46 20.34
CA GLY A 62 10.01 -46.23 19.55
C GLY A 62 10.16 -45.27 18.35
N GLY A 63 11.31 -44.60 18.21
CA GLY A 63 11.45 -43.40 17.35
C GLY A 63 11.61 -43.59 15.84
N ARG A 64 11.81 -44.81 15.30
CA ARG A 64 12.16 -44.93 13.86
C ARG A 64 11.00 -44.63 12.90
N ARG A 65 9.75 -44.86 13.31
CA ARG A 65 8.58 -44.68 12.42
C ARG A 65 8.11 -43.22 12.31
N LEU A 66 8.35 -42.42 13.35
CA LEU A 66 7.99 -40.99 13.37
C LEU A 66 9.07 -40.11 12.75
N GLU A 67 10.34 -40.51 12.84
CA GLU A 67 11.44 -39.84 12.11
C GLU A 67 11.28 -40.05 10.60
N GLU A 68 10.99 -41.27 10.13
CA GLU A 68 10.73 -41.56 8.71
C GLU A 68 9.51 -40.80 8.15
N GLU A 69 8.43 -40.64 8.95
CA GLU A 69 7.24 -39.86 8.53
C GLU A 69 7.48 -38.35 8.51
N MET A 70 8.31 -37.82 9.43
CA MET A 70 8.71 -36.41 9.41
C MET A 70 9.69 -36.11 8.28
N GLU A 71 10.58 -37.04 7.94
CA GLU A 71 11.57 -36.89 6.87
C GLU A 71 10.89 -36.95 5.50
N MET A 72 9.91 -37.85 5.29
CA MET A 72 9.08 -37.85 4.07
C MET A 72 8.21 -36.60 3.93
N MET A 73 7.63 -36.05 5.01
CA MET A 73 6.90 -34.78 4.94
C MET A 73 7.81 -33.58 4.66
N PHE A 74 9.07 -33.63 5.10
CA PHE A 74 10.04 -32.57 4.86
C PHE A 74 10.59 -32.63 3.42
N GLU A 75 10.75 -33.84 2.86
CA GLU A 75 11.06 -34.04 1.44
C GLU A 75 9.88 -33.68 0.53
N GLU A 76 8.64 -33.99 0.91
CA GLU A 76 7.42 -33.61 0.18
C GLU A 76 7.22 -32.09 0.14
N GLN A 77 7.47 -31.39 1.25
CA GLN A 77 7.47 -29.92 1.30
C GLN A 77 8.58 -29.29 0.44
N GLN A 78 9.77 -29.89 0.39
CA GLN A 78 10.85 -29.42 -0.48
C GLN A 78 10.55 -29.67 -1.96
N HIS A 79 9.86 -30.76 -2.30
CA HIS A 79 9.50 -31.10 -3.68
C HIS A 79 8.37 -30.20 -4.22
N ASP A 80 7.44 -29.78 -3.37
CA ASP A 80 6.41 -28.79 -3.69
C ASP A 80 7.00 -27.37 -3.85
N GLU A 81 7.93 -26.96 -2.97
CA GLU A 81 8.61 -25.65 -3.10
C GLU A 81 9.51 -25.57 -4.36
N LEU A 82 10.16 -26.67 -4.76
CA LEU A 82 10.96 -26.73 -5.99
C LEU A 82 10.08 -26.74 -7.26
N ALA A 83 8.91 -27.38 -7.22
CA ALA A 83 7.97 -27.36 -8.35
C ALA A 83 7.42 -25.95 -8.61
N ASP A 84 7.13 -25.19 -7.55
CA ASP A 84 6.69 -23.79 -7.65
C ASP A 84 7.81 -22.86 -8.18
N GLU A 85 9.08 -23.15 -7.87
CA GLU A 85 10.23 -22.40 -8.39
C GLU A 85 10.50 -22.69 -9.89
N ASP A 86 10.38 -23.95 -10.32
CA ASP A 86 10.56 -24.34 -11.72
C ASP A 86 9.44 -23.77 -12.61
N ASP A 87 8.19 -23.75 -12.14
CA ASP A 87 7.08 -23.10 -12.86
C ASP A 87 7.24 -21.57 -12.96
N ALA A 88 7.79 -20.93 -11.92
CA ALA A 88 8.11 -19.51 -11.95
C ALA A 88 9.27 -19.19 -12.92
N MET A 89 10.29 -20.05 -12.99
CA MET A 89 11.40 -19.91 -13.92
C MET A 89 10.95 -20.12 -15.38
N ASN A 90 10.09 -21.11 -15.62
CA ASN A 90 9.50 -21.36 -16.94
C ASN A 90 8.59 -20.19 -17.40
N GLN A 91 7.87 -19.54 -16.48
CA GLN A 91 7.11 -18.31 -16.80
C GLN A 91 8.02 -17.14 -17.18
N ILE A 92 9.14 -16.96 -16.49
CA ILE A 92 10.12 -15.91 -16.81
C ILE A 92 10.79 -16.17 -18.15
N GLU A 93 11.13 -17.42 -18.46
CA GLU A 93 11.74 -17.79 -19.74
C GLU A 93 10.77 -17.59 -20.91
N ASN A 94 9.50 -17.95 -20.74
CA ASN A 94 8.45 -17.67 -21.74
C ASN A 94 8.24 -16.16 -21.95
N LEU A 95 8.25 -15.36 -20.87
CA LEU A 95 8.17 -13.90 -20.96
C LEU A 95 9.39 -13.28 -21.63
N MET A 96 10.59 -13.81 -21.41
CA MET A 96 11.79 -13.35 -22.10
C MET A 96 11.78 -13.70 -23.59
N GLY A 97 11.30 -14.89 -23.96
CA GLY A 97 11.13 -15.30 -25.36
C GLY A 97 10.14 -14.42 -26.13
N ASP A 98 9.02 -14.05 -25.50
CA ASP A 98 8.02 -13.14 -26.10
C ASP A 98 8.59 -11.74 -26.35
N TRP A 99 9.47 -11.25 -25.46
CA TRP A 99 10.15 -9.97 -25.60
C TRP A 99 11.24 -9.98 -26.68
N ASP A 100 11.96 -11.10 -26.83
CA ASP A 100 12.97 -11.25 -27.89
C ASP A 100 12.32 -11.32 -29.28
N GLU A 101 11.18 -12.00 -29.44
CA GLU A 101 10.40 -12.00 -30.69
C GLU A 101 9.81 -10.62 -31.04
N GLU A 102 9.37 -9.85 -30.03
CA GLU A 102 8.88 -8.48 -30.24
C GLU A 102 10.01 -7.53 -30.63
N PHE A 103 11.20 -7.70 -30.06
CA PHE A 103 12.38 -6.89 -30.36
C PHE A 103 12.93 -7.18 -31.77
N GLU A 104 12.90 -8.44 -32.21
CA GLU A 104 13.33 -8.83 -33.56
C GLU A 104 12.40 -8.26 -34.63
N LYS A 105 11.09 -8.20 -34.36
CA LYS A 105 10.07 -7.53 -35.20
C LYS A 105 10.25 -6.03 -35.35
N LEU A 106 10.82 -5.37 -34.35
CA LEU A 106 11.12 -3.93 -34.36
C LEU A 106 12.46 -3.60 -35.03
N SER A 107 13.32 -4.61 -35.21
CA SER A 107 14.63 -4.46 -35.87
C SER A 107 14.57 -4.54 -37.40
N GLU A 108 13.45 -5.01 -37.97
CA GLU A 108 13.26 -5.03 -39.41
C GLU A 108 13.17 -3.59 -39.98
N PRO A 109 14.04 -3.21 -40.94
CA PRO A 109 13.93 -1.90 -41.57
C PRO A 109 12.60 -1.80 -42.34
N PRO A 110 11.90 -0.65 -42.28
CA PRO A 110 10.62 -0.52 -42.96
C PRO A 110 10.78 -0.72 -44.47
N PRO A 111 9.81 -1.36 -45.15
CA PRO A 111 9.92 -1.61 -46.59
C PRO A 111 10.04 -0.29 -47.35
N GLU A 112 10.98 -0.24 -48.30
CA GLU A 112 11.21 0.91 -49.18
C GLU A 112 9.89 1.30 -49.87
N ARG A 113 9.29 2.41 -49.43
CA ARG A 113 8.14 3.00 -50.12
C ARG A 113 8.67 3.54 -51.44
N GLY A 114 8.35 2.84 -52.54
CA GLY A 114 8.63 3.33 -53.90
C GLY A 114 8.22 4.79 -54.03
N LYS A 115 9.13 5.62 -54.56
CA LYS A 115 8.91 7.05 -54.78
C LYS A 115 7.60 7.23 -55.53
N LYS A 116 6.55 7.70 -54.85
CA LYS A 116 5.32 8.13 -55.51
C LYS A 116 5.71 9.35 -56.33
N SER A 117 5.53 9.29 -57.66
CA SER A 117 5.63 10.46 -58.52
C SER A 117 4.78 11.57 -57.90
N VAL A 118 5.38 12.73 -57.68
CA VAL A 118 4.64 13.91 -57.21
C VAL A 118 3.52 14.14 -58.22
N VAL A 119 2.28 14.00 -57.75
CA VAL A 119 1.10 14.37 -58.54
C VAL A 119 1.06 15.89 -58.55
N ASP A 120 1.01 16.48 -59.74
CA ASP A 120 0.92 17.92 -59.92
C ASP A 120 -0.25 18.47 -59.10
N THR A 121 0.10 19.17 -58.02
CA THR A 121 -0.86 19.84 -57.15
C THR A 121 -0.83 21.33 -57.51
N PHE A 122 -1.94 22.04 -57.29
CA PHE A 122 -2.14 23.46 -57.60
C PHE A 122 -1.01 24.43 -57.13
N HIS A 123 -0.14 24.02 -56.21
CA HIS A 123 1.04 24.76 -55.76
C HIS A 123 2.31 24.57 -56.62
N ASN A 124 2.29 23.71 -57.66
CA ASN A 124 3.44 23.43 -58.54
C ASN A 124 3.23 23.89 -60.00
N TYR A 125 2.24 24.75 -60.27
CA TYR A 125 1.83 25.18 -61.62
C TYR A 125 2.34 26.57 -62.03
N GLY A 126 3.53 26.98 -61.58
CA GLY A 126 3.93 28.38 -61.69
C GLY A 126 5.40 28.69 -61.92
N GLU A 127 6.31 27.72 -61.93
CA GLU A 127 7.70 27.97 -62.34
C GLU A 127 7.94 27.33 -63.71
N PRO A 128 8.06 28.15 -64.78
CA PRO A 128 8.48 27.68 -66.09
C PRO A 128 9.88 27.08 -65.99
N ASN A 129 10.02 25.88 -66.56
CA ASN A 129 11.31 25.35 -66.98
C ASN A 129 11.82 26.20 -68.16
N ASP A 130 12.45 27.32 -67.87
CA ASP A 130 13.24 28.11 -68.84
C ASP A 130 14.69 28.05 -68.32
N GLU A 131 15.49 27.11 -68.80
CA GLU A 131 16.46 27.34 -69.88
C GLU A 131 17.61 28.28 -69.44
N ASP A 132 18.80 27.68 -69.25
CA ASP A 132 20.11 28.33 -69.30
C ASP A 132 20.51 29.31 -68.17
N GLU A 133 20.36 28.90 -66.92
CA GLU A 133 21.40 29.18 -65.93
C GLU A 133 22.20 27.90 -65.69
N PRO A 134 23.45 27.76 -66.17
CA PRO A 134 24.39 26.98 -65.38
C PRO A 134 24.44 27.72 -64.05
N MET A 135 23.71 27.23 -63.05
CA MET A 135 24.05 27.55 -61.68
C MET A 135 25.47 27.03 -61.53
N GLU A 136 26.43 27.90 -61.81
CA GLU A 136 27.82 27.73 -61.49
C GLU A 136 27.82 27.49 -59.98
N LEU A 137 27.79 26.21 -59.63
CA LEU A 137 28.11 25.72 -58.30
C LEU A 137 29.64 25.67 -58.22
N ASP A 138 30.28 26.78 -58.56
CA ASP A 138 31.67 27.08 -58.25
C ASP A 138 31.71 27.65 -56.83
N GLY A 139 31.37 26.77 -55.89
CA GLY A 139 31.32 27.05 -54.47
C GLY A 139 31.34 25.74 -53.71
N GLU A 140 32.42 25.00 -53.91
CA GLU A 140 32.99 23.99 -53.00
C GLU A 140 31.99 23.19 -52.17
N ALA A 141 31.78 21.94 -52.60
CA ALA A 141 31.20 20.84 -51.85
C ALA A 141 31.98 20.56 -50.53
N ASN A 142 31.89 21.47 -49.57
CA ASN A 142 32.43 21.32 -48.22
C ASN A 142 31.35 21.54 -47.13
N GLU A 143 30.11 21.88 -47.52
CA GLU A 143 28.95 22.00 -46.60
C GLU A 143 28.29 20.65 -46.24
N SER A 144 28.76 19.54 -46.81
CA SER A 144 28.30 18.19 -46.45
C SER A 144 29.10 17.56 -45.30
N SER A 145 30.20 18.19 -44.88
CA SER A 145 31.02 17.74 -43.75
C SER A 145 30.32 18.01 -42.41
N ASP A 146 29.56 19.10 -42.30
CA ASP A 146 28.94 19.54 -41.03
C ASP A 146 27.67 18.76 -40.65
N LEU A 147 27.13 17.96 -41.57
CA LEU A 147 25.89 17.20 -41.36
C LEU A 147 26.09 15.94 -40.49
N TYR A 148 27.31 15.43 -40.42
CA TYR A 148 27.63 14.20 -39.68
C TYR A 148 28.34 14.45 -38.34
N ASP A 149 28.83 15.67 -38.10
CA ASP A 149 29.58 16.02 -36.88
C ASP A 149 28.70 16.59 -35.75
N ASN A 150 27.47 17.02 -36.05
CA ASN A 150 26.55 17.58 -35.07
C ASN A 150 25.44 16.59 -34.69
N LEU A 151 25.13 16.54 -33.40
CA LEU A 151 23.99 15.77 -32.90
C LEU A 151 22.69 16.53 -33.14
N SER A 152 21.59 15.80 -33.26
CA SER A 152 20.26 16.41 -33.29
C SER A 152 19.95 17.10 -31.95
N VAL A 153 19.03 18.07 -31.95
CA VAL A 153 18.63 18.78 -30.73
C VAL A 153 18.09 17.82 -29.66
N LEU A 154 17.37 16.78 -30.07
CA LEU A 154 16.88 15.73 -29.15
C LEU A 154 18.05 14.95 -28.53
N ALA A 155 19.04 14.57 -29.34
CA ALA A 155 20.24 13.89 -28.87
C ALA A 155 21.11 14.77 -27.95
N HIS A 156 21.14 16.08 -28.16
CA HIS A 156 21.76 17.02 -27.22
C HIS A 156 21.03 17.06 -25.86
N GLY A 157 19.69 16.98 -25.86
CA GLY A 157 18.91 16.87 -24.63
C GLY A 157 19.24 15.60 -23.84
N GLU A 158 19.32 14.45 -24.51
CA GLU A 158 19.73 13.18 -23.89
C GLU A 158 21.18 13.23 -23.38
N LEU A 159 22.08 13.82 -24.16
CA LEU A 159 23.48 13.99 -23.77
C LEU A 159 23.60 14.87 -22.52
N GLN A 160 22.85 15.96 -22.42
CA GLN A 160 22.81 16.82 -21.24
C GLN A 160 22.29 16.07 -20.02
N GLN A 161 21.18 15.32 -20.16
CA GLN A 161 20.67 14.47 -19.09
C GLN A 161 21.75 13.48 -18.61
N HIS A 162 22.49 12.87 -19.55
CA HIS A 162 23.57 11.95 -19.20
C HIS A 162 24.75 12.65 -18.49
N GLN A 163 25.05 13.90 -18.85
CA GLN A 163 26.04 14.72 -18.14
C GLN A 163 25.58 15.05 -16.71
N GLU A 164 24.31 15.38 -16.51
CA GLU A 164 23.72 15.62 -15.19
C GLU A 164 23.78 14.37 -14.32
N ILE A 165 23.44 13.20 -14.87
CA ILE A 165 23.57 11.91 -14.17
C ILE A 165 25.03 11.67 -13.76
N ARG A 166 25.99 11.88 -14.67
CA ARG A 166 27.42 11.75 -14.34
C ARG A 166 27.87 12.75 -13.28
N HIS A 167 27.31 13.95 -13.29
CA HIS A 167 27.57 14.96 -12.26
C HIS A 167 27.09 14.48 -10.88
N TYR A 168 25.83 14.01 -10.76
CA TYR A 168 25.32 13.46 -9.50
C TYR A 168 26.05 12.20 -9.07
N ALA A 169 26.46 11.32 -10.00
CA ALA A 169 27.29 10.16 -9.69
C ALA A 169 28.65 10.56 -9.11
N ARG A 170 29.26 11.63 -9.63
CA ARG A 170 30.51 12.19 -9.07
C ARG A 170 30.29 12.77 -7.67
N LEU A 171 29.22 13.56 -7.46
CA LEU A 171 28.86 14.07 -6.14
C LEU A 171 28.64 12.93 -5.13
N ALA A 172 27.96 11.87 -5.54
CA ALA A 172 27.71 10.69 -4.71
C ALA A 172 28.99 9.93 -4.35
N ALA A 173 29.92 9.80 -5.29
CA ALA A 173 31.18 9.09 -5.06
C ALA A 173 32.17 9.88 -4.20
N TRP A 174 32.24 11.20 -4.36
CA TRP A 174 33.32 12.01 -3.78
C TRP A 174 32.87 12.96 -2.66
N ASP A 175 31.72 13.61 -2.81
CA ASP A 175 31.27 14.64 -1.86
C ASP A 175 30.37 14.07 -0.76
N MET A 176 29.43 13.16 -1.11
CA MET A 176 28.54 12.54 -0.12
C MET A 176 29.29 11.82 1.02
N PRO A 177 30.40 11.08 0.78
CA PRO A 177 31.16 10.49 1.87
C PRO A 177 31.75 11.53 2.83
N MET A 178 32.03 12.76 2.36
CA MET A 178 32.53 13.82 3.23
C MET A 178 31.46 14.34 4.20
N LEU A 179 30.17 14.23 3.86
CA LEU A 179 29.06 14.61 4.75
C LEU A 179 29.00 13.76 6.01
N SER A 180 29.53 12.52 5.97
CA SER A 180 29.62 11.65 7.15
C SER A 180 30.43 12.28 8.29
N LYS A 181 31.39 13.16 7.97
CA LYS A 181 32.21 13.89 8.96
C LYS A 181 31.41 14.96 9.71
N LEU A 182 30.32 15.45 9.13
CA LEU A 182 29.43 16.46 9.72
C LEU A 182 28.20 15.85 10.38
N ALA A 183 27.98 14.55 10.22
CA ALA A 183 26.86 13.83 10.80
C ALA A 183 26.98 13.81 12.34
N LYS A 184 25.89 14.14 13.01
CA LYS A 184 25.76 14.03 14.47
C LYS A 184 24.90 12.81 14.81
N PRO A 185 25.27 11.99 15.81
CA PRO A 185 24.41 10.90 16.25
C PRO A 185 23.09 11.44 16.81
N PHE A 186 22.01 10.69 16.65
CA PHE A 186 20.72 11.07 17.20
C PHE A 186 20.71 10.90 18.72
N GLU A 187 20.49 12.00 19.44
CA GLU A 187 20.26 12.00 20.88
C GLU A 187 18.76 12.09 21.15
N ALA A 188 18.23 11.09 21.86
CA ALA A 188 16.82 11.10 22.26
C ALA A 188 16.57 12.22 23.28
N PRO A 189 15.47 12.98 23.17
CA PRO A 189 15.19 14.04 24.12
C PRO A 189 14.89 13.48 25.51
N THR A 190 15.14 14.33 26.51
CA THR A 190 15.00 14.00 27.93
C THR A 190 13.58 14.32 28.42
N LEU A 191 13.21 13.82 29.61
CA LEU A 191 11.93 14.11 30.28
C LEU A 191 11.65 15.62 30.44
N ASP A 192 12.70 16.44 30.53
CA ASP A 192 12.60 17.90 30.65
C ASP A 192 12.17 18.60 29.35
N MET A 193 12.09 17.85 28.24
CA MET A 193 11.70 18.36 26.92
C MET A 193 10.35 17.79 26.45
N PRO A 194 9.22 18.09 27.14
CA PRO A 194 7.90 17.54 26.81
C PRO A 194 7.24 18.20 25.59
N LEU A 195 7.79 19.32 25.09
CA LEU A 195 7.19 20.11 24.01
C LEU A 195 7.78 19.69 22.66
N ARG A 196 6.91 19.38 21.69
CA ARG A 196 7.30 19.11 20.31
C ARG A 196 6.77 20.19 19.39
N PHE A 197 7.70 20.90 18.74
CA PHE A 197 7.40 21.91 17.73
C PHE A 197 7.59 21.35 16.32
N ARG A 198 6.68 21.68 15.42
CA ARG A 198 6.74 21.37 13.99
C ARG A 198 6.79 22.66 13.18
N TYR A 199 7.83 22.77 12.37
CA TYR A 199 8.05 23.85 11.41
C TYR A 199 7.75 23.33 10.00
N THR A 200 7.33 24.21 9.11
CA THR A 200 7.10 23.90 7.69
C THR A 200 7.98 24.82 6.87
N THR A 201 8.74 24.30 5.92
CA THR A 201 9.62 25.07 5.05
C THR A 201 9.45 24.61 3.60
N TYR A 202 9.38 25.55 2.67
CA TYR A 202 9.16 25.29 1.23
C TYR A 202 10.43 25.42 0.38
N MET A 203 11.61 25.34 1.03
CA MET A 203 12.93 25.20 0.39
C MET A 203 13.17 26.13 -0.82
N GLY A 204 13.14 27.45 -0.59
CA GLY A 204 13.42 28.47 -1.61
C GLY A 204 12.20 29.24 -2.09
N GLU A 205 10.99 28.73 -1.83
CA GLU A 205 9.74 29.44 -2.11
C GLU A 205 9.21 30.17 -0.86
N ALA A 206 8.80 31.42 -1.04
CA ALA A 206 8.10 32.18 0.01
C ALA A 206 6.62 31.78 0.02
N HIS A 207 6.20 31.01 1.03
CA HIS A 207 4.81 30.57 1.16
C HIS A 207 4.18 31.09 2.47
N PRO A 208 2.94 31.64 2.44
CA PRO A 208 2.33 32.23 3.64
C PRO A 208 2.10 31.21 4.78
N ALA A 209 2.00 29.91 4.48
CA ALA A 209 1.88 28.88 5.51
C ALA A 209 3.21 28.55 6.21
N GLU A 210 4.35 29.05 5.71
CA GLU A 210 5.66 28.83 6.31
C GLU A 210 5.76 29.42 7.72
N LYS A 211 5.07 30.53 7.97
CA LYS A 211 5.06 31.19 9.29
C LYS A 211 4.37 30.37 10.38
N LYS A 212 3.49 29.44 10.00
CA LYS A 212 2.69 28.64 10.93
C LYS A 212 3.56 27.66 11.69
N ILE A 213 3.44 27.68 13.02
CA ILE A 213 4.06 26.69 13.88
C ILE A 213 2.97 25.89 14.56
N VAL A 214 3.17 24.57 14.61
CA VAL A 214 2.33 23.65 15.37
C VAL A 214 3.14 23.14 16.54
N MET A 215 2.55 23.18 17.72
CA MET A 215 3.11 22.60 18.92
C MET A 215 2.17 21.53 19.45
N GLU A 216 2.78 20.44 19.90
CA GLU A 216 2.10 19.36 20.57
C GLU A 216 2.84 19.01 21.86
N PHE A 217 2.09 18.71 22.90
CA PHE A 217 2.62 18.22 24.16
C PHE A 217 1.61 17.29 24.82
N CYS A 218 2.12 16.39 25.66
CA CYS A 218 1.28 15.54 26.47
C CYS A 218 1.06 16.16 27.86
N ILE A 219 -0.16 16.06 28.37
CA ILE A 219 -0.49 16.53 29.73
C ILE A 219 0.16 15.65 30.80
N SER A 220 0.28 14.35 30.52
CA SER A 220 0.91 13.40 31.46
C SER A 220 2.40 13.67 31.67
N ASP A 221 3.11 14.13 30.63
CA ASP A 221 4.56 14.37 30.64
C ASP A 221 4.95 15.72 31.24
N MET A 222 3.98 16.61 31.54
CA MET A 222 4.27 17.90 32.15
C MET A 222 4.77 17.73 33.60
N PRO A 223 5.96 18.28 33.93
CA PRO A 223 6.55 18.10 35.24
C PRO A 223 5.83 18.93 36.33
N GLY A 224 5.72 18.36 37.53
CA GLY A 224 5.25 19.08 38.72
C GLY A 224 3.76 19.43 38.74
N LEU A 225 2.91 18.68 38.01
CA LEU A 225 1.46 18.79 38.09
C LEU A 225 0.85 17.60 38.84
N THR A 226 -0.04 17.90 39.79
CA THR A 226 -0.88 16.90 40.47
C THR A 226 -1.97 16.40 39.53
N GLN A 227 -2.53 15.20 39.76
CA GLN A 227 -3.61 14.64 38.91
C GLN A 227 -4.78 15.62 38.72
N VAL A 228 -5.20 16.28 39.81
CA VAL A 228 -6.25 17.30 39.80
C VAL A 228 -5.90 18.49 38.88
N GLN A 229 -4.64 18.93 38.91
CA GLN A 229 -4.14 20.01 38.03
C GLN A 229 -4.02 19.55 36.58
N LYS A 230 -3.69 18.27 36.34
CA LYS A 230 -3.70 17.67 34.99
C LYS A 230 -5.11 17.63 34.43
N ASP A 231 -6.10 17.27 35.23
CA ASP A 231 -7.50 17.24 34.81
C ASP A 231 -8.06 18.64 34.60
N LYS A 232 -7.63 19.63 35.39
CA LYS A 232 -7.87 21.06 35.12
C LYS A 232 -7.24 21.49 33.78
N LEU A 233 -5.99 21.12 33.52
CA LEU A 233 -5.31 21.44 32.26
C LEU A 233 -6.02 20.83 31.04
N LYS A 234 -6.53 19.59 31.16
CA LYS A 234 -7.38 18.95 30.13
C LYS A 234 -8.62 19.80 29.82
N LYS A 235 -9.27 20.32 30.85
CA LYS A 235 -10.47 21.17 30.72
C LYS A 235 -10.13 22.52 30.08
N LEU A 236 -9.04 23.16 30.50
CA LEU A 236 -8.57 24.44 29.94
C LEU A 236 -8.16 24.32 28.46
N ALA A 237 -7.56 23.20 28.06
CA ALA A 237 -7.21 22.94 26.67
C ALA A 237 -8.44 22.81 25.75
N GLY A 238 -9.58 22.35 26.29
CA GLY A 238 -10.85 22.24 25.59
C GLY A 238 -10.74 21.39 24.31
N VAL A 239 -11.14 21.97 23.17
CA VAL A 239 -11.16 21.30 21.86
C VAL A 239 -9.76 20.91 21.37
N ARG A 240 -8.70 21.54 21.91
CA ARG A 240 -7.30 21.27 21.52
C ARG A 240 -6.77 19.96 22.10
N TYR A 241 -7.44 19.41 23.11
CA TYR A 241 -7.08 18.15 23.75
C TYR A 241 -7.67 16.96 22.99
N ASN A 242 -6.83 15.98 22.65
CA ASN A 242 -7.28 14.70 22.10
C ASN A 242 -7.37 13.64 23.22
N PRO A 243 -8.57 13.09 23.51
CA PRO A 243 -8.74 12.05 24.53
C PRO A 243 -8.15 10.69 24.19
N GLU A 244 -7.98 10.33 22.91
CA GLU A 244 -7.42 9.03 22.51
C GLU A 244 -5.90 8.98 22.74
N SER A 245 -5.19 10.07 22.44
CA SER A 245 -3.73 10.13 22.54
C SER A 245 -3.21 10.89 23.76
N ASP A 246 -4.09 11.54 24.53
CA ASP A 246 -3.73 12.43 25.65
C ASP A 246 -2.71 13.52 25.21
N ILE A 247 -2.91 14.05 24.00
CA ILE A 247 -2.06 15.10 23.40
C ILE A 247 -2.88 16.38 23.22
N VAL A 248 -2.32 17.50 23.67
CA VAL A 248 -2.82 18.83 23.33
C VAL A 248 -2.07 19.33 22.12
N LYS A 249 -2.81 19.68 21.07
CA LYS A 249 -2.25 20.21 19.83
C LYS A 249 -2.78 21.62 19.59
N MET A 250 -1.86 22.57 19.42
CA MET A 250 -2.22 23.94 19.08
C MET A 250 -1.22 24.57 18.12
N SER A 251 -1.69 25.50 17.31
CA SER A 251 -0.88 26.18 16.30
C SER A 251 -1.06 27.69 16.37
N CYS A 252 -0.03 28.42 15.95
CA CYS A 252 -0.09 29.86 15.80
C CYS A 252 0.46 30.25 14.42
N GLU A 253 -0.25 31.15 13.75
CA GLU A 253 0.10 31.76 12.46
C GLU A 253 -0.21 33.27 12.44
N MET A 254 -0.39 33.86 13.63
CA MET A 254 -0.80 35.26 13.80
C MET A 254 0.31 36.25 13.46
N TYR A 255 1.56 35.89 13.73
CA TYR A 255 2.72 36.73 13.50
C TYR A 255 3.42 36.35 12.19
N GLU A 256 4.17 37.31 11.64
CA GLU A 256 4.88 37.12 10.37
C GLU A 256 6.10 36.20 10.52
N SER A 257 6.83 36.35 11.63
CA SER A 257 8.01 35.52 11.89
C SER A 257 7.64 34.22 12.61
N GLN A 258 8.17 33.10 12.12
CA GLN A 258 8.13 31.80 12.81
C GLN A 258 8.62 31.91 14.26
N ALA A 259 9.72 32.64 14.51
CA ALA A 259 10.25 32.80 15.86
C ALA A 259 9.25 33.46 16.83
N GLN A 260 8.47 34.43 16.34
CA GLN A 260 7.42 35.09 17.12
C GLN A 260 6.26 34.13 17.42
N ASN A 261 5.80 33.39 16.40
CA ASN A 261 4.75 32.37 16.58
C ASN A 261 5.17 31.27 17.58
N LYS A 262 6.45 30.86 17.57
CA LYS A 262 7.00 29.89 18.53
C LYS A 262 6.96 30.44 19.95
N ARG A 263 7.44 31.68 20.13
CA ARG A 263 7.49 32.32 21.44
C ARG A 263 6.09 32.47 22.04
N TYR A 264 5.14 32.93 21.24
CA TYR A 264 3.74 33.04 21.65
C TYR A 264 3.16 31.70 22.11
N LEU A 265 3.45 30.60 21.40
CA LEU A 265 3.02 29.27 21.83
C LEU A 265 3.66 28.83 23.15
N GLY A 266 4.93 29.16 23.37
CA GLY A 266 5.62 28.94 24.65
C GLY A 266 4.97 29.71 25.80
N ASP A 267 4.79 31.02 25.63
CA ASP A 267 4.15 31.89 26.61
C ASP A 267 2.72 31.39 26.95
N ARG A 268 1.99 30.91 25.93
CA ARG A 268 0.64 30.36 26.13
C ARG A 268 0.62 29.05 26.92
N VAL A 269 1.64 28.19 26.77
CA VAL A 269 1.76 26.99 27.61
C VAL A 269 2.07 27.37 29.05
N ASP A 270 2.97 28.33 29.24
CA ASP A 270 3.30 28.80 30.58
C ASP A 270 2.08 29.39 31.28
N GLU A 271 1.24 30.15 30.57
CA GLU A 271 -0.06 30.62 31.07
C GLU A 271 -1.00 29.47 31.45
N LEU A 272 -1.15 28.47 30.57
CA LEU A 272 -1.99 27.30 30.85
C LEU A 272 -1.51 26.51 32.07
N VAL A 273 -0.19 26.37 32.23
CA VAL A 273 0.41 25.69 33.39
C VAL A 273 0.25 26.50 34.67
N LYS A 274 0.36 27.83 34.59
CA LYS A 274 0.09 28.74 35.72
C LYS A 274 -1.37 28.62 36.16
N GLU A 275 -2.31 28.76 35.23
CA GLU A 275 -3.75 28.60 35.50
C GLU A 275 -4.06 27.22 36.07
N ALA A 276 -3.44 26.15 35.54
CA ALA A 276 -3.63 24.80 36.06
C ALA A 276 -3.12 24.63 37.50
N LYS A 277 -2.08 25.39 37.92
CA LYS A 277 -1.54 25.37 39.28
C LYS A 277 -2.32 26.24 40.25
N ASP A 278 -3.08 27.22 39.76
CA ASP A 278 -3.84 28.12 40.62
C ASP A 278 -4.91 27.38 41.44
N PRO A 279 -4.87 27.47 42.79
CA PRO A 279 -5.78 26.73 43.68
C PRO A 279 -7.16 27.38 43.82
N LYS A 280 -7.38 28.56 43.21
CA LYS A 280 -8.62 29.33 43.34
C LYS A 280 -9.84 28.55 42.85
N GLU A 281 -9.68 27.77 41.79
CA GLU A 281 -10.76 27.03 41.16
C GLU A 281 -10.21 25.73 40.55
N THR A 282 -10.72 24.59 40.99
CA THR A 282 -10.17 23.27 40.65
C THR A 282 -10.94 22.59 39.50
N PHE A 283 -12.14 23.10 39.19
CA PHE A 283 -13.07 22.57 38.20
C PHE A 283 -13.45 21.09 38.40
N GLU A 284 -13.40 20.54 39.62
CA GLU A 284 -13.73 19.13 39.86
C GLU A 284 -15.20 18.80 39.56
N ASP A 285 -16.08 19.78 39.77
CA ASP A 285 -17.50 19.76 39.49
C ASP A 285 -17.82 19.67 37.99
N ILE A 286 -16.94 20.19 37.13
CA ILE A 286 -17.14 20.18 35.68
C ILE A 286 -16.58 18.88 35.07
N PRO A 287 -17.39 18.03 34.42
CA PRO A 287 -16.90 16.84 33.74
C PRO A 287 -16.08 17.21 32.49
N LEU A 288 -15.15 16.34 32.10
CA LEU A 288 -14.36 16.54 30.88
C LEU A 288 -15.26 16.46 29.63
N ASN A 289 -15.30 17.55 28.86
CA ASN A 289 -16.07 17.59 27.62
C ASN A 289 -15.30 16.91 26.48
N LEU A 290 -15.86 15.82 25.93
CA LEU A 290 -15.27 15.03 24.84
C LEU A 290 -16.05 15.12 23.53
N LYS A 291 -17.04 16.00 23.43
CA LYS A 291 -17.96 16.07 22.29
C LYS A 291 -17.28 16.45 20.98
N HIS A 292 -16.13 17.12 21.04
CA HIS A 292 -15.36 17.51 19.86
C HIS A 292 -14.60 16.35 19.20
N HIS A 293 -14.38 15.25 19.92
CA HIS A 293 -13.62 14.11 19.43
C HIS A 293 -14.55 12.96 19.00
N HIS A 294 -14.46 12.57 17.73
CA HIS A 294 -15.14 11.37 17.23
C HIS A 294 -14.26 10.13 17.42
N PHE A 295 -14.63 9.26 18.37
CA PHE A 295 -13.92 8.01 18.62
C PHE A 295 -14.05 7.03 17.45
N LYS A 296 -12.92 6.57 16.91
CA LYS A 296 -12.93 5.61 15.80
C LYS A 296 -12.71 4.20 16.34
N THR A 297 -13.76 3.39 16.33
CA THR A 297 -13.64 1.97 16.66
C THR A 297 -12.95 1.23 15.53
N ARG A 298 -11.76 0.69 15.80
CA ARG A 298 -11.07 -0.19 14.86
C ARG A 298 -11.55 -1.62 15.10
N PRO A 299 -12.24 -2.27 14.14
CA PRO A 299 -12.60 -3.67 14.29
C PRO A 299 -11.33 -4.49 14.43
N LYS A 300 -11.32 -5.39 15.42
CA LYS A 300 -10.21 -6.32 15.63
C LYS A 300 -10.63 -7.70 15.13
N TRP A 301 -9.66 -8.46 14.64
CA TRP A 301 -9.88 -9.87 14.30
C TRP A 301 -10.48 -10.60 15.51
N PRO A 302 -11.64 -11.27 15.36
CA PRO A 302 -12.22 -12.04 16.45
C PRO A 302 -11.26 -13.15 16.87
N LYS A 303 -10.83 -13.12 18.14
CA LYS A 303 -9.88 -14.13 18.65
C LYS A 303 -10.40 -15.56 18.49
N HIS A 304 -11.71 -15.79 18.62
CA HIS A 304 -12.28 -17.12 18.46
C HIS A 304 -12.30 -17.64 17.00
N TRP A 305 -11.99 -16.80 16.01
CA TRP A 305 -11.80 -17.23 14.62
C TRP A 305 -10.37 -17.66 14.32
N THR A 306 -9.42 -17.39 15.21
CA THR A 306 -8.06 -17.91 15.03
C THR A 306 -8.12 -19.43 15.06
N LEU A 307 -7.55 -20.07 14.05
CA LEU A 307 -7.62 -21.51 13.85
C LEU A 307 -6.67 -22.26 14.79
N THR A 308 -6.98 -22.25 16.08
CA THR A 308 -6.27 -23.03 17.11
C THR A 308 -6.45 -24.54 16.86
N PRO A 309 -5.54 -25.39 17.35
CA PRO A 309 -5.68 -26.84 17.18
C PRO A 309 -6.99 -27.39 17.77
N GLU A 310 -7.42 -26.84 18.91
CA GLU A 310 -8.72 -27.14 19.52
C GLU A 310 -9.87 -26.79 18.57
N ARG A 311 -9.82 -25.60 17.96
CA ARG A 311 -10.84 -25.15 17.01
C ARG A 311 -10.86 -26.02 15.76
N LYS A 312 -9.71 -26.50 15.27
CA LYS A 312 -9.66 -27.45 14.15
C LYS A 312 -10.40 -28.75 14.49
N ALA A 313 -10.18 -29.28 15.69
CA ALA A 313 -10.86 -30.50 16.16
C ALA A 313 -12.38 -30.29 16.31
N GLU A 314 -12.81 -29.17 16.88
CA GLU A 314 -14.22 -28.79 16.96
C GLU A 314 -14.87 -28.69 15.57
N LEU A 315 -14.20 -28.05 14.62
CA LEU A 315 -14.69 -27.91 13.25
C LEU A 315 -14.75 -29.26 12.53
N ALA A 316 -13.80 -30.15 12.78
CA ALA A 316 -13.83 -31.51 12.25
C ALA A 316 -15.03 -32.30 12.79
N ALA A 317 -15.27 -32.23 14.11
CA ALA A 317 -16.42 -32.86 14.74
C ALA A 317 -17.75 -32.29 14.21
N TYR A 318 -17.84 -30.96 14.10
CA TYR A 318 -19.02 -30.28 13.55
C TYR A 318 -19.32 -30.70 12.09
N ARG A 319 -18.28 -30.83 11.25
CA ARG A 319 -18.43 -31.35 9.87
C ARG A 319 -18.92 -32.79 9.87
N GLN A 320 -18.36 -33.67 10.71
CA GLN A 320 -18.79 -35.06 10.81
C GLN A 320 -20.25 -35.17 11.27
N THR A 321 -20.67 -34.40 12.28
CA THR A 321 -22.06 -34.40 12.74
C THR A 321 -23.03 -33.89 11.68
N SER A 322 -22.62 -32.90 10.88
CA SER A 322 -23.44 -32.35 9.80
C SER A 322 -23.64 -33.39 8.70
N VAL A 323 -22.56 -34.04 8.26
CA VAL A 323 -22.60 -35.12 7.26
C VAL A 323 -23.48 -36.28 7.73
N SER A 324 -23.35 -36.69 8.99
CA SER A 324 -24.16 -37.78 9.55
C SER A 324 -25.64 -37.44 9.61
N SER A 325 -25.99 -36.22 10.04
CA SER A 325 -27.38 -35.73 10.02
C SER A 325 -27.96 -35.73 8.61
N ASP A 326 -27.19 -35.32 7.60
CA ASP A 326 -27.66 -35.29 6.22
C ASP A 326 -27.85 -36.70 5.63
N GLN A 327 -26.94 -37.63 5.96
CA GLN A 327 -27.11 -39.04 5.64
C GLN A 327 -28.37 -39.63 6.27
N GLN A 328 -28.66 -39.31 7.53
CA GLN A 328 -29.88 -39.75 8.21
C GLN A 328 -31.13 -39.22 7.49
N LYS A 329 -31.18 -37.92 7.17
CA LYS A 329 -32.30 -37.34 6.41
C LYS A 329 -32.46 -37.96 5.02
N MET A 330 -31.36 -38.34 4.38
CA MET A 330 -31.37 -39.02 3.09
C MET A 330 -31.99 -40.42 3.21
N LEU A 331 -31.60 -41.19 4.22
CA LEU A 331 -32.15 -42.53 4.49
C LEU A 331 -33.64 -42.46 4.86
N ASP A 332 -34.02 -41.46 5.64
CA ASP A 332 -35.41 -41.23 6.04
C ASP A 332 -36.28 -40.67 4.88
N GLY A 333 -35.67 -40.36 3.72
CA GLY A 333 -36.35 -39.78 2.56
C GLY A 333 -36.84 -38.34 2.78
N LEU A 334 -36.36 -37.68 3.85
CA LEU A 334 -36.71 -36.30 4.23
C LEU A 334 -35.74 -35.28 3.62
N LEU A 335 -34.71 -35.72 2.92
CA LEU A 335 -33.79 -34.85 2.20
C LEU A 335 -34.46 -34.31 0.93
N ILE A 336 -34.96 -33.09 1.03
CA ILE A 336 -35.65 -32.40 -0.06
C ILE A 336 -34.61 -31.81 -1.02
N ASP A 337 -34.67 -32.23 -2.28
CA ASP A 337 -33.98 -31.51 -3.36
C ASP A 337 -34.95 -30.46 -3.95
N GLY A 338 -34.53 -29.20 -3.85
CA GLY A 338 -35.33 -28.06 -4.34
C GLY A 338 -35.54 -28.11 -5.84
N ASN A 339 -34.57 -28.62 -6.61
CA ASN A 339 -34.68 -28.65 -8.07
C ASN A 339 -35.68 -29.70 -8.53
N THR A 340 -35.64 -30.90 -7.93
CA THR A 340 -36.57 -31.98 -8.27
C THR A 340 -38.00 -31.60 -7.89
N THR A 341 -38.22 -31.07 -6.69
CA THR A 341 -39.55 -30.61 -6.25
C THR A 341 -40.13 -29.51 -7.15
N ILE A 342 -39.30 -28.56 -7.61
CA ILE A 342 -39.74 -27.55 -8.59
C ILE A 342 -40.11 -28.19 -9.92
N THR A 343 -39.30 -29.13 -10.45
CA THR A 343 -39.62 -29.79 -11.72
C THR A 343 -40.91 -30.61 -11.67
N GLU A 344 -41.13 -31.33 -10.57
CA GLU A 344 -42.35 -32.10 -10.32
C GLU A 344 -43.57 -31.18 -10.20
N ALA A 345 -43.46 -30.06 -9.49
CA ALA A 345 -44.53 -29.07 -9.39
C ALA A 345 -44.89 -28.43 -10.75
N ILE A 346 -43.88 -28.15 -11.60
CA ILE A 346 -44.09 -27.65 -12.96
C ILE A 346 -44.83 -28.69 -13.82
N GLN A 347 -44.45 -29.96 -13.72
CA GLN A 347 -45.09 -31.06 -14.45
C GLN A 347 -46.52 -31.33 -13.97
N GLN A 348 -46.78 -31.28 -12.66
CA GLN A 348 -48.14 -31.44 -12.12
C GLN A 348 -49.05 -30.28 -12.54
N LYS A 349 -48.53 -29.05 -12.59
CA LYS A 349 -49.26 -27.87 -13.04
C LYS A 349 -49.58 -27.94 -14.54
N SER A 350 -48.67 -28.42 -15.38
CA SER A 350 -48.93 -28.65 -16.80
C SER A 350 -49.93 -29.80 -17.04
N ALA A 351 -49.85 -30.88 -16.26
CA ALA A 351 -50.79 -32.00 -16.32
C ALA A 351 -52.22 -31.64 -15.87
N SER A 352 -52.38 -30.76 -14.87
CA SER A 352 -53.70 -30.27 -14.48
C SER A 352 -54.36 -29.36 -15.53
N THR A 353 -53.58 -28.79 -16.45
CA THR A 353 -54.07 -27.90 -17.51
C THR A 353 -54.63 -28.68 -18.72
N SER A 354 -54.26 -29.95 -18.91
CA SER A 354 -54.78 -30.79 -20.01
C SER A 354 -56.02 -31.61 -19.65
N ALA A 355 -56.40 -31.70 -18.37
CA ALA A 355 -57.62 -32.36 -17.91
C ALA A 355 -58.80 -31.37 -17.81
N VAL A 356 -59.15 -30.74 -18.94
CA VAL A 356 -60.48 -30.11 -19.09
C VAL A 356 -61.42 -31.18 -19.64
N PRO A 357 -62.50 -31.58 -18.94
CA PRO A 357 -63.47 -32.52 -19.47
C PRO A 357 -64.18 -31.92 -20.69
N GLU A 358 -64.29 -32.73 -21.75
CA GLU A 358 -64.98 -32.43 -23.00
C GLU A 358 -66.42 -31.95 -22.72
N MET A 359 -66.65 -30.64 -22.83
CA MET A 359 -67.99 -30.06 -22.81
C MET A 359 -68.64 -30.28 -24.18
N VAL A 360 -69.62 -31.19 -24.22
CA VAL A 360 -70.58 -31.30 -25.32
C VAL A 360 -71.28 -29.94 -25.50
N MET A 361 -71.16 -29.41 -26.72
CA MET A 361 -71.74 -28.12 -27.13
C MET A 361 -73.27 -28.15 -27.00
N ALA A 362 -73.81 -27.55 -25.94
CA ALA A 362 -75.19 -27.06 -25.92
C ALA A 362 -75.23 -25.60 -26.36
N SER A 363 -76.23 -25.29 -27.18
CA SER A 363 -76.37 -24.08 -27.99
C SER A 363 -76.38 -22.74 -27.23
N ARG A 364 -75.99 -21.70 -27.96
CA ARG A 364 -75.97 -20.28 -27.57
C ARG A 364 -77.29 -19.81 -26.95
N GLY A 365 -77.26 -19.46 -25.66
CA GLY A 365 -78.28 -18.68 -24.94
C GLY A 365 -77.79 -17.27 -24.59
N LYS A 366 -78.68 -16.29 -24.73
CA LYS A 366 -78.52 -14.81 -24.69
C LYS A 366 -77.75 -14.23 -23.47
N PRO A 367 -77.10 -13.06 -23.60
CA PRO A 367 -76.43 -12.39 -22.48
C PRO A 367 -77.44 -11.82 -21.46
N GLY A 368 -77.29 -12.27 -20.21
CA GLY A 368 -78.00 -11.78 -19.04
C GLY A 368 -77.35 -10.54 -18.44
N ARG A 369 -78.24 -9.66 -17.97
CA ARG A 369 -78.06 -8.31 -17.42
C ARG A 369 -77.06 -8.21 -16.26
N VAL A 370 -76.15 -7.24 -16.34
CA VAL A 370 -75.24 -6.81 -15.27
C VAL A 370 -76.05 -6.21 -14.12
N VAL A 371 -75.92 -6.78 -12.92
CA VAL A 371 -76.40 -6.18 -11.66
C VAL A 371 -75.17 -5.80 -10.86
N SER A 372 -75.00 -4.51 -10.63
CA SER A 372 -74.01 -3.93 -9.73
C SER A 372 -74.38 -4.24 -8.27
N VAL A 373 -73.43 -4.80 -7.52
CA VAL A 373 -73.53 -4.90 -6.06
C VAL A 373 -72.51 -3.95 -5.46
N LYS A 374 -73.01 -2.95 -4.73
CA LYS A 374 -72.23 -2.14 -3.80
C LYS A 374 -71.93 -2.96 -2.55
N ARG A 375 -70.65 -3.09 -2.20
CA ARG A 375 -70.12 -2.82 -0.85
C ARG A 375 -68.62 -2.68 -0.90
#